data_AF-A0A062X018-F1
#
_entry.id   AF-A0A062X018-F1
#
_cell.length_a   1.000
_cell.length_b   1.000
_cell.length_c   1.000
_cell.angle_alpha   90.00
_cell.angle_beta   90.00
_cell.angle_gamma   90.00
#
_symmetry.space_group_name_H-M   'P 1'
#
loop_
_entity.id
_entity.type
_entity.pdbx_description
1 polymer ?
#
loop_
_entity_poly.entity_id
_entity_poly.type
_entity_poly.pdbx_seq_one_letter_code
_entity_poly.pdbx_strand_id
1 'polypeptide(L)'
;MPPIPAETARHTRHGAGRGPTHPEALPHHAGYSLAEQAVIPTPKNALPLARLTSSDLVEDKVSTCPGVESVRVVCCFVDADSYRWLDRTRRHPLAEKGSRRDGSFTTNDVRAILAHSIPVADGDWRRPPSLT
;
A
#
# COMPACT_ATOMS: atom_id res chain seq x y z
N MET A 1 -15.83 10.28 -58.39
CA MET A 1 -16.15 8.90 -58.79
C MET A 1 -15.40 8.57 -60.06
N PRO A 2 -14.59 7.49 -60.01
CA PRO A 2 -14.81 6.32 -60.89
C PRO A 2 -14.99 5.03 -60.05
N PRO A 3 -15.38 3.90 -60.67
CA PRO A 3 -16.08 2.80 -60.01
C PRO A 3 -15.20 1.65 -59.49
N ILE A 4 -15.82 0.84 -58.63
CA ILE A 4 -15.40 -0.48 -58.12
C ILE A 4 -15.41 -1.52 -59.26
N PRO A 5 -14.59 -2.58 -59.15
CA PRO A 5 -15.13 -3.92 -59.39
C PRO A 5 -14.94 -4.87 -58.20
N ALA A 6 -16.01 -5.64 -57.98
CA ALA A 6 -16.15 -6.66 -56.96
C ALA A 6 -15.70 -8.02 -57.49
N GLU A 7 -15.03 -8.82 -56.66
CA GLU A 7 -14.91 -10.28 -56.83
C GLU A 7 -14.59 -10.88 -55.44
N THR A 8 -15.59 -11.37 -54.71
CA THR A 8 -16.06 -12.76 -54.66
C THR A 8 -14.96 -13.77 -54.31
N ALA A 9 -14.88 -14.12 -53.03
CA ALA A 9 -14.54 -15.49 -52.62
C ALA A 9 -15.30 -15.84 -51.33
N ARG A 10 -16.45 -16.50 -51.51
CA ARG A 10 -17.02 -17.38 -50.49
C ARG A 10 -16.14 -18.62 -50.42
N HIS A 11 -15.87 -19.14 -49.22
CA HIS A 11 -15.97 -20.56 -48.84
C HIS A 11 -15.78 -20.63 -47.31
N THR A 12 -16.86 -20.73 -46.55
CA THR A 12 -17.47 -21.97 -46.01
C THR A 12 -16.75 -22.48 -44.75
N ARG A 13 -17.56 -22.60 -43.71
CA ARG A 13 -17.29 -22.99 -42.32
C ARG A 13 -16.64 -24.36 -42.18
N HIS A 14 -15.83 -24.52 -41.13
CA HIS A 14 -15.89 -25.70 -40.26
C HIS A 14 -15.63 -25.27 -38.81
N GLY A 15 -16.61 -25.56 -37.94
CA GLY A 15 -16.48 -25.37 -36.51
C GLY A 15 -15.77 -26.56 -35.86
N ALA A 16 -15.07 -26.29 -34.76
CA ALA A 16 -14.83 -27.24 -33.69
C ALA A 16 -14.54 -26.42 -32.42
N GLY A 17 -15.46 -26.47 -31.46
CA GLY A 17 -15.27 -25.83 -30.16
C GLY A 17 -14.28 -26.60 -29.29
N ARG A 18 -13.59 -25.89 -28.41
CA ARG A 18 -13.12 -26.44 -27.13
C ARG A 18 -12.80 -25.33 -26.14
N GLY A 19 -13.51 -25.36 -25.01
CA GLY A 19 -13.04 -24.86 -23.72
C GLY A 19 -13.53 -23.46 -23.33
N PRO A 20 -14.26 -23.31 -22.21
CA PRO A 20 -14.41 -22.01 -21.58
C PRO A 20 -13.03 -21.59 -21.09
N THR A 21 -12.53 -20.48 -21.63
CA THR A 21 -11.43 -19.75 -21.01
C THR A 21 -11.86 -19.42 -19.59
N HIS A 22 -11.21 -20.05 -18.61
CA HIS A 22 -11.26 -19.68 -17.21
C HIS A 22 -11.24 -18.15 -17.11
N PRO A 23 -12.23 -17.49 -16.48
CA PRO A 23 -12.05 -16.11 -16.12
C PRO A 23 -10.91 -16.09 -15.11
N GLU A 24 -9.84 -15.39 -15.49
CA GLU A 24 -8.81 -14.89 -14.59
C GLU A 24 -9.54 -14.28 -13.39
N ALA A 25 -9.53 -15.01 -12.27
CA ALA A 25 -10.20 -14.59 -11.05
C ALA A 25 -9.44 -13.37 -10.53
N LEU A 26 -9.95 -12.19 -10.87
CA LEU A 26 -9.48 -10.92 -10.36
C LEU A 26 -9.47 -10.99 -8.81
N PRO A 27 -8.42 -10.50 -8.13
CA PRO A 27 -8.22 -10.65 -6.69
C PRO A 27 -9.22 -9.86 -5.81
N HIS A 28 -10.29 -9.33 -6.38
CA HIS A 28 -11.24 -8.45 -5.68
C HIS A 28 -12.05 -9.15 -4.59
N HIS A 29 -12.21 -10.47 -4.61
CA HIS A 29 -13.04 -11.20 -3.64
C HIS A 29 -12.40 -11.34 -2.24
N ALA A 30 -11.06 -11.32 -2.14
CA ALA A 30 -10.37 -11.48 -0.87
C ALA A 30 -10.48 -10.23 0.03
N GLY A 31 -10.47 -9.03 -0.56
CA GLY A 31 -10.52 -7.77 0.18
C GLY A 31 -11.86 -7.51 0.88
N TYR A 32 -12.98 -7.88 0.24
CA TYR A 32 -14.31 -7.78 0.84
C TYR A 32 -14.45 -8.71 2.05
N SER A 33 -13.96 -9.95 1.93
CA SER A 33 -14.04 -10.94 3.02
C SER A 33 -13.25 -10.52 4.27
N LEU A 34 -12.11 -9.82 4.11
CA LEU A 34 -11.32 -9.34 5.25
C LEU A 34 -11.97 -8.10 5.91
N ALA A 35 -12.53 -7.20 5.09
CA ALA A 35 -13.24 -6.03 5.58
C ALA A 35 -14.49 -6.41 6.39
N GLU A 36 -15.24 -7.42 5.97
CA GLU A 36 -16.42 -7.92 6.71
C GLU A 36 -16.08 -8.43 8.11
N GLN A 37 -14.88 -8.95 8.33
CA GLN A 37 -14.43 -9.41 9.64
C GLN A 37 -14.04 -8.25 10.57
N ALA A 38 -13.61 -7.12 10.01
CA ALA A 38 -13.17 -5.92 10.72
C ALA A 38 -14.32 -4.95 11.07
N VAL A 39 -15.50 -5.15 10.46
CA VAL A 39 -16.65 -4.25 10.62
C VAL A 39 -17.48 -4.64 11.85
N ILE A 40 -17.85 -3.63 12.63
CA ILE A 40 -18.82 -3.83 13.72
C ILE A 40 -20.16 -4.36 13.17
N PRO A 41 -20.84 -5.27 13.87
CA PRO A 41 -22.14 -5.78 13.47
C PRO A 41 -23.13 -4.65 13.14
N THR A 42 -23.99 -4.88 12.14
CA THR A 42 -25.09 -3.95 11.85
C THR A 42 -25.97 -3.75 13.10
N PRO A 43 -26.67 -2.59 13.26
CA PRO A 43 -27.42 -2.29 14.47
C PRO A 43 -28.44 -3.37 14.88
N LYS A 44 -29.02 -4.08 13.91
CA LYS A 44 -29.97 -5.18 14.15
C LYS A 44 -29.33 -6.40 14.82
N ASN A 45 -28.02 -6.54 14.72
CA ASN A 45 -27.22 -7.67 15.20
C ASN A 45 -26.20 -7.26 16.28
N ALA A 46 -26.28 -6.03 16.78
CA ALA A 46 -25.32 -5.46 17.74
C ALA A 46 -25.47 -6.02 19.17
N LEU A 47 -26.52 -6.81 19.43
CA LEU A 47 -26.74 -7.46 20.72
C LEU A 47 -26.30 -8.94 20.68
N PRO A 48 -25.60 -9.41 21.72
CA PRO A 48 -25.15 -8.67 22.90
C PRO A 48 -23.97 -7.72 22.61
N LEU A 49 -23.93 -6.55 23.28
CA LEU A 49 -22.91 -5.50 23.05
C LEU A 49 -21.47 -5.98 23.22
N ALA A 50 -21.24 -7.06 23.97
CA ALA A 50 -19.95 -7.72 24.08
C ALA A 50 -19.35 -8.06 22.70
N ARG A 51 -20.18 -8.37 21.70
CA ARG A 51 -19.77 -8.68 20.32
C ARG A 51 -19.19 -7.50 19.54
N LEU A 52 -19.31 -6.28 20.06
CA LEU A 52 -18.71 -5.09 19.44
C LEU A 52 -17.21 -5.00 19.70
N THR A 53 -16.71 -5.69 20.73
CA THR A 53 -15.29 -5.64 21.14
C THR A 53 -14.64 -7.02 21.22
N SER A 54 -15.43 -8.10 21.15
CA SER A 54 -14.92 -9.47 21.05
C SER A 54 -14.80 -9.86 19.59
N SER A 55 -13.65 -9.54 18.99
CA SER A 55 -13.25 -10.07 17.69
C SER A 55 -12.06 -11.01 17.87
N ASP A 56 -12.05 -12.13 17.15
CA ASP A 56 -10.88 -13.03 17.07
C ASP A 56 -9.77 -12.46 16.16
N LEU A 57 -9.94 -11.22 15.66
CA LEU A 57 -8.92 -10.53 14.91
C LEU A 57 -7.84 -10.01 15.85
N VAL A 58 -6.59 -10.33 15.52
CA VAL A 58 -5.42 -9.70 16.15
C VAL A 58 -5.52 -8.20 15.88
N GLU A 59 -5.57 -7.39 16.94
CA GLU A 59 -5.79 -5.94 16.91
C GLU A 59 -4.83 -5.24 15.92
N ASP A 60 -3.61 -5.74 15.81
CA ASP A 60 -2.55 -5.28 14.90
C ASP A 60 -2.83 -5.50 13.41
N LYS A 61 -3.94 -6.16 13.04
CA LYS A 61 -4.31 -6.50 11.64
C LYS A 61 -5.58 -5.80 11.14
N VAL A 62 -6.24 -5.01 11.98
CA VAL A 62 -7.47 -4.32 11.61
C VAL A 62 -7.14 -2.96 10.99
N SER A 63 -6.92 -2.95 9.68
CA SER A 63 -6.76 -1.71 8.92
C SER A 63 -8.13 -1.14 8.50
N THR A 64 -8.30 0.17 8.65
CA THR A 64 -9.47 0.89 8.10
C THR A 64 -9.37 1.11 6.59
N CYS A 65 -8.19 0.88 6.00
CA CYS A 65 -7.94 0.97 4.56
C CYS A 65 -7.52 -0.42 4.04
N PRO A 66 -8.40 -1.14 3.33
CA PRO A 66 -8.04 -2.40 2.69
C PRO A 66 -7.06 -2.15 1.55
N GLY A 67 -5.82 -2.62 1.67
CA GLY A 67 -4.77 -2.43 0.68
C GLY A 67 -3.37 -2.68 1.23
N VAL A 68 -2.35 -2.41 0.41
CA VAL A 68 -0.94 -2.47 0.84
C VAL A 68 -0.68 -1.30 1.78
N GLU A 69 -0.20 -1.60 2.99
CA GLU A 69 0.17 -0.58 3.96
C GLU A 69 1.30 0.30 3.41
N SER A 70 1.26 1.59 3.71
CA SER A 70 2.35 2.51 3.36
C SER A 70 3.14 2.88 4.60
N VAL A 71 4.46 2.79 4.51
CA VAL A 71 5.38 3.25 5.57
C VAL A 71 6.06 4.54 5.13
N ARG A 72 6.32 5.45 6.08
CA ARG A 72 7.08 6.67 5.82
C ARG A 72 8.56 6.40 5.94
N VAL A 73 9.32 6.74 4.89
CA VAL A 73 10.78 6.70 4.90
C VAL A 73 11.35 8.11 4.74
N VAL A 74 12.52 8.35 5.33
CA VAL A 74 13.29 9.59 5.16
C VAL A 74 14.55 9.25 4.38
N CYS A 75 14.71 9.83 3.20
CA CYS A 75 15.94 9.67 2.42
C CYS A 75 17.06 10.48 3.08
N CYS A 76 18.12 9.78 3.49
CA CYS A 76 19.29 10.42 4.09
C CYS A 76 20.42 10.48 3.07
N PHE A 77 21.12 11.61 3.03
CA PHE A 77 22.30 11.82 2.19
C PHE A 77 23.53 11.91 3.08
N VAL A 78 24.63 11.27 2.67
CA VAL A 78 25.89 11.26 3.42
C VAL A 78 26.94 12.03 2.63
N ASP A 79 27.69 12.90 3.29
CA ASP A 79 28.82 13.60 2.67
C ASP A 79 30.16 12.87 2.89
N ALA A 80 31.26 13.49 2.46
CA ALA A 80 32.60 12.93 2.58
C ALA A 80 33.05 12.76 4.05
N ASP A 81 32.50 13.56 4.95
CA ASP A 81 32.83 13.57 6.38
C ASP A 81 31.86 12.69 7.19
N SER A 82 31.03 11.88 6.51
CA SER A 82 30.00 11.02 7.10
C SER A 82 28.87 11.76 7.82
N TYR A 83 28.70 13.07 7.59
CA TYR A 83 27.53 13.78 8.10
C TYR A 83 26.28 13.43 7.29
N ARG A 84 25.16 13.29 8.00
CA ARG A 84 23.86 12.94 7.43
C ARG A 84 23.00 14.18 7.21
N TRP A 85 22.36 14.23 6.06
CA TRP A 85 21.56 15.35 5.59
C TRP A 85 20.19 14.88 5.12
N LEU A 86 19.17 15.71 5.33
CA LEU A 86 17.79 15.46 4.87
C LEU A 86 17.61 15.80 3.38
N ASP A 87 18.50 16.61 2.81
CA ASP A 87 18.43 17.05 1.42
C ASP A 87 19.77 16.95 0.70
N ARG A 88 19.71 16.78 -0.63
CA ARG A 88 20.91 16.67 -1.48
C ARG A 88 21.78 17.93 -1.49
N THR A 89 21.17 19.10 -1.24
CA THR A 89 21.89 20.39 -1.20
C THR A 89 22.58 20.64 0.14
N ARG A 90 22.47 19.70 1.09
CA ARG A 90 23.09 19.74 2.42
C ARG A 90 22.71 21.02 3.19
N ARG A 91 21.44 21.43 3.10
CA ARG A 91 20.93 22.60 3.83
C ARG A 91 20.40 22.22 5.21
N HIS A 92 19.81 21.03 5.32
CA HIS A 92 19.17 20.55 6.54
C HIS A 92 19.89 19.29 7.03
N PRO A 93 20.61 19.36 8.17
CA PRO A 93 21.22 18.18 8.76
C PRO A 93 20.13 17.21 9.26
N LEU A 94 20.41 15.90 9.19
CA LEU A 94 19.59 14.90 9.85
C LEU A 94 19.87 14.97 11.35
N ALA A 95 18.92 15.53 12.10
CA ALA A 95 19.06 15.69 13.54
C ALA A 95 19.09 14.34 14.27
N GLU A 96 20.15 14.08 15.02
CA GLU A 96 20.26 12.92 15.92
C GLU A 96 19.55 13.15 17.27
N LYS A 97 19.35 14.42 17.63
CA LYS A 97 18.67 14.88 18.84
C LYS A 97 17.78 16.07 18.50
N GLY A 98 16.73 16.25 19.28
CA GLY A 98 15.83 17.39 19.17
C GLY A 98 16.45 18.69 19.68
N SER A 99 15.81 19.81 19.34
CA SER A 99 16.33 21.15 19.61
C SER A 99 16.17 21.60 21.07
N ARG A 100 15.47 20.83 21.91
CA ARG A 100 15.34 21.15 23.34
C ARG A 100 16.64 20.92 24.08
N ARG A 101 16.79 21.57 25.24
CA ARG A 101 17.99 21.49 26.08
C ARG A 101 18.31 20.07 26.56
N ASP A 102 17.28 19.24 26.75
CA ASP A 102 17.39 17.82 27.12
C ASP A 102 17.61 16.90 25.90
N GLY A 103 17.65 17.44 24.68
CA GLY A 103 17.76 16.68 23.44
C GLY A 103 16.45 16.10 22.93
N SER A 104 15.31 16.42 23.54
CA SER A 104 13.99 15.98 23.10
C SER A 104 13.52 16.75 21.86
N PHE A 105 12.83 16.07 20.94
CA PHE A 105 12.27 16.69 19.73
C PHE A 105 11.09 17.61 20.05
N THR A 106 11.08 18.78 19.44
CA THR A 106 9.91 19.66 19.39
C THR A 106 8.99 19.27 18.23
N THR A 107 7.75 19.75 18.26
CA THR A 107 6.83 19.61 17.12
C THR A 107 7.40 20.20 15.83
N ASN A 108 8.20 21.27 15.93
CA ASN A 108 8.83 21.89 14.77
C ASN A 108 9.96 21.00 14.22
N ASP A 109 10.75 20.37 15.08
CA ASP A 109 11.79 19.43 14.65
C ASP A 109 11.17 18.25 13.91
N VAL A 110 10.12 17.65 14.49
CA VAL A 110 9.38 16.54 13.87
C VAL A 110 8.78 16.97 12.54
N ARG A 111 8.18 18.16 12.48
CA ARG A 111 7.62 18.70 11.22
C ARG A 111 8.69 18.85 10.14
N ALA A 112 9.87 19.35 10.49
CA ALA A 112 10.97 19.52 9.54
C ALA A 112 11.43 18.17 8.96
N ILE A 113 11.55 17.14 9.80
CA ILE A 113 11.91 15.77 9.37
C ILE A 113 10.81 15.18 8.50
N LEU A 114 9.55 15.24 8.93
CA LEU A 114 8.43 14.65 8.20
C LEU A 114 8.18 15.33 6.84
N ALA A 115 8.54 16.61 6.68
CA ALA A 115 8.49 17.30 5.41
C ALA A 115 9.42 16.68 4.33
N HIS A 116 10.43 15.90 4.75
CA HIS A 116 11.37 15.19 3.88
C HIS A 116 11.06 13.69 3.79
N SER A 117 9.93 13.26 4.35
CA SER A 117 9.48 11.87 4.27
C SER A 117 8.62 11.61 3.04
N ILE A 118 8.76 10.41 2.46
CA ILE A 118 7.91 9.92 1.38
C ILE A 118 7.16 8.66 1.83
N PRO A 119 5.89 8.49 1.41
CA PRO A 119 5.19 7.23 1.60
C PRO A 119 5.73 6.20 0.59
N VAL A 120 6.08 5.02 1.08
CA VAL A 120 6.52 3.88 0.26
C VAL A 120 5.65 2.69 0.63
N ALA A 121 5.24 1.92 -0.38
CA ALA A 121 4.53 0.67 -0.16
C ALA A 121 5.37 -0.26 0.72
N ASP A 122 4.76 -0.81 1.76
CA ASP A 122 5.42 -1.79 2.61
C ASP A 122 5.79 -3.04 1.81
N GLY A 123 6.83 -3.76 2.25
CA GLY A 123 7.32 -4.92 1.53
C GLY A 123 8.55 -5.56 2.16
N ASP A 124 9.06 -6.61 1.51
CA ASP A 124 10.18 -7.42 2.03
C ASP A 124 11.45 -6.61 2.32
N TRP A 125 11.62 -5.45 1.67
CA TRP A 125 12.72 -4.52 1.91
C TRP A 125 12.79 -4.02 3.37
N ARG A 126 11.67 -4.02 4.10
CA ARG A 126 11.58 -3.59 5.50
C ARG A 126 11.88 -4.71 6.49
N ARG A 127 11.87 -5.98 6.04
CA ARG A 127 12.10 -7.12 6.94
C ARG A 127 13.54 -7.07 7.45
N PRO A 128 13.79 -7.02 8.77
CA PRO A 128 15.14 -7.11 9.30
C PRO A 128 15.75 -8.46 8.89
N PRO A 129 17.07 -8.54 8.66
CA PRO A 129 17.72 -9.82 8.39
C PRO A 129 17.46 -10.75 9.57
N SER A 130 16.95 -11.94 9.29
CA SER A 130 16.83 -13.00 10.28
C SER A 130 18.22 -13.27 10.84
N LEU A 131 18.41 -13.06 12.15
CA LEU A 131 19.63 -13.50 12.84
C LEU A 131 19.64 -15.03 12.84
N THR A 132 20.38 -15.63 11.90
CA THR A 132 20.81 -17.03 11.92
C THR A 132 22.15 -17.17 12.59
#